data_AF-A0AAX7T335-F1
#
_entry.id   AF-A0AAX7T335-F1
#
_cell.length_a   1.000
_cell.length_b   1.000
_cell.length_c   1.000
_cell.angle_alpha   90.00
_cell.angle_beta   90.00
_cell.angle_gamma   90.00
#
_symmetry.space_group_name_H-M   'P 1'
#
loop_
_entity.id
_entity.type
_entity.pdbx_description
1 polymer ?
#
loop_
_entity_poly.entity_id
_entity_poly.type
_entity_poly.pdbx_seq_one_letter_code
_entity_poly.pdbx_strand_id
1 'polypeptide(L)'
;MPPPDGCSINSAASDESEDTEPLIGSDEIPPRCCSARFNLAFLMFLGFTVVYGLRVNLSVAMVAMVNSTDPDPDGNHSVTNACPPPSGRENTSNNFQQPAGVPHYNWDSETQGWLLGAFFFGYLCTQIPGGYLAGHYGGKFFLGLGVLGTAALTLLTPLAAKWGSYWLFALRALEGFGEGVTYPAMMAIWARWAPPLERSRLIAMSASGGSFGAFVALPLTGYICQMLGWPTVFYICGGAGCLWAVFWFIFVSDDPRNHRRISKEERDYIIKTVGPQGPCFEKHCSVTPYKETPADSQKTPICNNGNIINAAS
;
A
#
# COMPACT_ATOMS: atom_id res chain seq x y z
N MET A 1 -20.45 -61.84 41.65
CA MET A 1 -21.90 -61.63 41.45
C MET A 1 -22.10 -60.20 40.94
N PRO A 2 -22.95 -60.02 39.93
CA PRO A 2 -23.06 -58.81 39.10
C PRO A 2 -23.97 -57.75 39.74
N PRO A 3 -24.01 -56.52 39.19
CA PRO A 3 -24.94 -55.46 39.61
C PRO A 3 -26.35 -55.65 39.01
N PRO A 4 -27.41 -55.32 39.76
CA PRO A 4 -28.72 -54.88 39.25
C PRO A 4 -28.94 -53.40 39.70
N ASP A 5 -29.59 -52.46 39.02
CA ASP A 5 -30.63 -52.34 37.99
C ASP A 5 -30.36 -51.00 37.26
N GLY A 6 -30.61 -50.73 35.97
CA GLY A 6 -31.77 -51.06 35.16
C GLY A 6 -32.66 -49.81 34.94
N CYS A 7 -32.31 -48.93 33.96
CA CYS A 7 -33.26 -48.12 33.16
C CYS A 7 -32.47 -47.30 32.12
N SER A 8 -32.43 -47.73 30.85
CA SER A 8 -33.41 -47.55 29.77
C SER A 8 -33.17 -46.26 28.99
N ILE A 9 -32.67 -46.46 27.76
CA ILE A 9 -32.55 -45.49 26.68
C ILE A 9 -33.95 -45.30 26.11
N ASN A 10 -34.50 -44.09 26.16
CA ASN A 10 -35.43 -43.59 25.16
C ASN A 10 -35.44 -42.06 25.13
N SER A 11 -35.15 -41.58 23.94
CA SER A 11 -35.14 -40.21 23.44
C SER A 11 -36.36 -39.40 23.89
N ALA A 12 -36.12 -38.23 24.46
CA ALA A 12 -37.02 -37.08 24.36
C ALA A 12 -36.36 -36.08 23.42
N ALA A 13 -37.03 -35.88 22.29
CA ALA A 13 -36.63 -34.97 21.23
C ALA A 13 -36.91 -33.53 21.68
N SER A 14 -35.87 -32.70 21.84
CA SER A 14 -36.03 -31.24 21.90
C SER A 14 -34.73 -30.43 21.81
N ASP A 15 -33.59 -30.98 21.36
CA ASP A 15 -32.31 -30.22 21.31
C ASP A 15 -31.72 -30.11 19.88
N GLU A 16 -32.57 -30.17 18.86
CA GLU A 16 -32.13 -30.01 17.45
C GLU A 16 -32.55 -28.69 16.79
N SER A 17 -32.98 -27.68 17.55
CA SER A 17 -33.48 -26.42 16.97
C SER A 17 -32.71 -25.14 17.27
N GLU A 18 -31.69 -25.12 18.13
CA GLU A 18 -30.99 -23.86 18.49
C GLU A 18 -29.67 -23.58 17.76
N ASP A 19 -29.13 -24.51 16.98
CA ASP A 19 -27.87 -24.29 16.24
C ASP A 19 -28.06 -23.97 14.74
N THR A 20 -29.29 -23.73 14.29
CA THR A 20 -29.60 -23.38 12.89
C THR A 20 -30.08 -21.95 12.70
N GLU A 21 -29.79 -21.05 13.64
CA GLU A 21 -30.04 -19.63 13.42
C GLU A 21 -28.72 -18.94 13.01
N PRO A 22 -28.54 -18.56 11.73
CA PRO A 22 -27.38 -17.78 11.36
C PRO A 22 -27.41 -16.46 12.14
N LEU A 23 -26.36 -16.19 12.92
CA LEU A 23 -26.15 -14.94 13.71
C LEU A 23 -26.14 -13.64 12.89
N ILE A 24 -26.41 -13.74 11.58
CA ILE A 24 -26.56 -12.65 10.66
C ILE A 24 -27.95 -12.89 10.06
N GLY A 25 -28.93 -12.17 10.57
CA GLY A 25 -30.19 -11.99 9.85
C GLY A 25 -29.86 -11.61 8.42
N SER A 26 -30.66 -12.08 7.47
CA SER A 26 -30.52 -11.82 6.03
C SER A 26 -30.55 -10.32 5.72
N ASP A 27 -29.49 -9.60 6.08
CA ASP A 27 -29.26 -8.22 5.75
C ASP A 27 -29.01 -8.23 4.25
N GLU A 28 -29.95 -7.65 3.50
CA GLU A 28 -29.86 -7.52 2.06
C GLU A 28 -28.51 -6.86 1.71
N ILE A 29 -27.59 -7.64 1.14
CA ILE A 29 -26.31 -7.13 0.66
C ILE A 29 -26.65 -6.14 -0.47
N PRO A 30 -26.30 -4.85 -0.35
CA PRO A 30 -26.68 -3.86 -1.35
C PRO A 30 -26.12 -4.23 -2.73
N PRO A 31 -26.83 -3.91 -3.82
CA PRO A 31 -26.49 -4.35 -5.15
C PRO A 31 -25.06 -3.93 -5.55
N ARG A 32 -24.31 -4.89 -6.10
CA ARG A 32 -22.89 -4.72 -6.48
C ARG A 32 -22.69 -3.73 -7.65
N CYS A 33 -23.71 -3.50 -8.47
CA CYS A 33 -23.65 -2.58 -9.60
C CYS A 33 -23.80 -1.15 -9.07
N CYS A 34 -22.74 -0.33 -9.18
CA CYS A 34 -22.64 1.07 -8.73
C CYS A 34 -22.38 1.30 -7.22
N SER A 35 -21.88 0.32 -6.47
CA SER A 35 -21.52 0.52 -5.06
C SER A 35 -20.32 1.47 -4.90
N ALA A 36 -20.46 2.43 -3.98
CA ALA A 36 -19.43 3.43 -3.68
C ALA A 36 -18.12 2.79 -3.20
N ARG A 37 -18.19 1.66 -2.50
CA ARG A 37 -17.01 0.91 -2.02
C ARG A 37 -16.19 0.30 -3.16
N PHE A 38 -16.86 -0.27 -4.16
CA PHE A 38 -16.16 -0.83 -5.33
C PHE A 38 -15.58 0.28 -6.21
N ASN A 39 -16.27 1.41 -6.35
CA ASN A 39 -15.72 2.59 -7.01
C ASN A 39 -14.47 3.12 -6.28
N LEU A 40 -14.51 3.18 -4.95
CA LEU A 40 -13.34 3.54 -4.13
C LEU A 40 -12.20 2.55 -4.35
N ALA A 41 -12.47 1.24 -4.28
CA ALA A 41 -11.46 0.21 -4.52
C ALA A 41 -10.86 0.27 -5.93
N PHE A 42 -11.67 0.55 -6.95
CA PHE A 42 -11.18 0.73 -8.31
C PHE A 42 -10.30 1.98 -8.44
N LEU A 43 -10.69 3.09 -7.80
CA LEU A 43 -9.87 4.30 -7.79
C LEU A 43 -8.56 4.10 -7.03
N MET A 44 -8.59 3.34 -5.92
CA MET A 44 -7.38 2.92 -5.20
C MET A 44 -6.50 2.00 -6.05
N PHE A 45 -7.08 1.04 -6.76
CA PHE A 45 -6.36 0.19 -7.71
C PHE A 45 -5.62 1.05 -8.75
N LEU A 46 -6.30 1.99 -9.39
CA LEU A 46 -5.68 2.93 -10.33
C LEU A 46 -4.59 3.78 -9.66
N GLY A 47 -4.80 4.18 -8.40
CA GLY A 47 -3.81 4.91 -7.62
C GLY A 47 -2.54 4.10 -7.42
N PHE A 48 -2.66 2.86 -6.94
CA PHE A 48 -1.52 1.96 -6.77
C PHE A 48 -0.86 1.61 -8.10
N THR A 49 -1.61 1.51 -9.20
CA THR A 49 -1.05 1.36 -10.55
C THR A 49 -0.15 2.53 -10.92
N VAL A 50 -0.59 3.77 -10.70
CA VAL A 50 0.22 4.95 -11.01
C VAL A 50 1.40 5.07 -10.05
N VAL A 51 1.20 4.86 -8.76
CA VAL A 51 2.25 4.87 -7.73
C VAL A 51 3.38 3.90 -8.06
N TYR A 52 3.05 2.63 -8.33
CA TYR A 52 4.07 1.66 -8.73
C TYR A 52 4.71 2.00 -10.07
N GLY A 53 3.96 2.60 -11.00
CA GLY A 53 4.53 3.15 -12.24
C GLY A 53 5.58 4.23 -12.00
N LEU A 54 5.31 5.16 -11.08
CA LEU A 54 6.26 6.20 -10.65
C LEU A 54 7.49 5.59 -9.98
N ARG A 55 7.32 4.50 -9.25
CA ARG A 55 8.42 3.81 -8.55
C ARG A 55 9.37 3.07 -9.50
N VAL A 56 8.82 2.35 -10.48
CA VAL A 56 9.62 1.51 -11.39
C VAL A 56 10.19 2.27 -12.59
N ASN A 57 9.73 3.49 -12.86
CA ASN A 57 10.18 4.25 -14.03
C ASN A 57 11.70 4.48 -14.04
N LEU A 58 12.32 4.68 -12.87
CA LEU A 58 13.74 5.01 -12.79
C LEU A 58 14.63 3.81 -13.06
N SER A 59 14.26 2.60 -12.61
CA SER A 59 15.12 1.44 -12.82
C SER A 59 15.31 1.16 -14.32
N VAL A 60 14.27 1.35 -15.12
CA VAL A 60 14.35 1.21 -16.59
C VAL A 60 14.97 2.46 -17.22
N ALA A 61 14.60 3.66 -16.79
CA ALA A 61 15.17 4.90 -17.33
C ALA A 61 16.67 5.05 -17.03
N MET A 62 17.18 4.45 -15.96
CA MET A 62 18.59 4.54 -15.60
C MET A 62 19.51 3.93 -16.65
N VAL A 63 19.10 2.80 -17.25
CA VAL A 63 19.82 2.18 -18.38
C VAL A 63 19.91 3.13 -19.57
N ALA A 64 18.90 3.97 -19.76
CA ALA A 64 18.87 4.97 -20.82
C ALA A 64 19.62 6.28 -20.47
N MET A 65 19.71 6.61 -19.18
CA MET A 65 20.39 7.81 -18.69
C MET A 65 21.90 7.66 -18.63
N VAL A 66 22.41 6.44 -18.40
CA VAL A 66 23.83 6.19 -18.27
C VAL A 66 24.44 5.81 -19.61
N ASN A 67 25.62 6.37 -19.89
CA ASN A 67 26.36 6.00 -21.09
C ASN A 67 26.89 4.56 -20.93
N SER A 68 26.39 3.64 -21.77
CA SER A 68 26.82 2.23 -21.77
C SER A 68 28.10 2.00 -22.58
N THR A 69 28.87 3.04 -22.89
CA THR A 69 30.26 2.82 -23.26
C THR A 69 31.00 2.30 -22.04
N ASP A 70 31.17 0.97 -21.99
CA ASP A 70 32.31 0.39 -21.31
C ASP A 70 33.53 1.29 -21.61
N PRO A 71 34.27 1.77 -20.59
CA PRO A 71 35.58 2.33 -20.88
C PRO A 71 36.30 1.27 -21.72
N ASP A 72 36.74 1.66 -22.92
CA ASP A 72 37.64 0.86 -23.73
C ASP A 72 38.68 0.27 -22.77
N PRO A 73 38.84 -1.07 -22.68
CA PRO A 73 39.79 -1.64 -21.75
C PRO A 73 41.16 -1.11 -22.18
N ASP A 74 41.62 -0.06 -21.50
CA ASP A 74 42.93 0.54 -21.70
C ASP A 74 43.91 -0.63 -21.76
N GLY A 75 44.43 -0.83 -22.97
CA GLY A 75 45.16 -2.03 -23.31
C GLY A 75 46.39 -2.14 -22.44
N ASN A 76 46.32 -2.96 -21.38
CA ASN A 76 47.47 -3.60 -20.73
C ASN A 76 47.16 -4.60 -19.61
N HIS A 77 45.91 -5.07 -19.43
CA HIS A 77 45.65 -6.19 -18.53
C HIS A 77 45.53 -7.51 -19.31
N SER A 78 46.64 -8.25 -19.32
CA SER A 78 46.74 -9.64 -19.76
C SER A 78 45.93 -10.56 -18.84
N VAL A 79 44.60 -10.58 -19.00
CA VAL A 79 43.74 -11.59 -18.39
C VAL A 79 43.37 -12.60 -19.48
N THR A 80 44.16 -13.66 -19.58
CA THR A 80 44.12 -14.69 -20.64
C THR A 80 43.02 -15.74 -20.49
N ASN A 81 41.99 -15.52 -19.66
CA ASN A 81 40.96 -16.53 -19.37
C ASN A 81 39.53 -16.10 -19.75
N ALA A 82 39.35 -15.22 -20.74
CA ALA A 82 38.03 -14.95 -21.30
C ALA A 82 37.86 -15.65 -22.66
N CYS A 83 36.67 -16.21 -22.90
CA CYS A 83 36.32 -16.81 -24.19
C CYS A 83 36.43 -15.76 -25.30
N PRO A 84 37.11 -16.06 -26.43
CA PRO A 84 37.20 -15.13 -27.54
C PRO A 84 35.82 -14.83 -28.11
N PRO A 85 35.48 -13.56 -28.40
CA PRO A 85 34.20 -13.21 -28.99
C PRO A 85 34.10 -13.83 -30.39
N PRO A 86 32.90 -14.29 -30.81
CA PRO A 86 32.72 -14.91 -32.12
C PRO A 86 33.08 -13.95 -33.25
N SER A 87 34.02 -14.38 -34.10
CA SER A 87 34.48 -13.69 -35.30
C SER A 87 33.42 -13.82 -36.41
N GLY A 88 32.36 -13.02 -36.28
CA GLY A 88 31.24 -13.00 -37.22
C GLY A 88 30.08 -12.13 -36.77
N ARG A 89 30.32 -11.19 -35.84
CA ARG A 89 29.30 -10.24 -35.41
C ARG A 89 29.13 -9.20 -36.50
N GLU A 90 28.14 -9.39 -37.37
CA GLU A 90 27.46 -8.24 -37.94
C GLU A 90 27.09 -7.35 -36.76
N ASN A 91 27.59 -6.11 -36.75
CA ASN A 91 27.34 -5.09 -35.72
C ASN A 91 25.87 -4.63 -35.80
N THR A 92 24.94 -5.57 -35.71
CA THR A 92 23.55 -5.34 -35.35
C THR A 92 23.43 -5.59 -33.85
N SER A 93 24.34 -5.01 -33.07
CA SER A 93 23.94 -4.55 -31.75
C SER A 93 22.83 -3.55 -32.04
N ASN A 94 21.58 -3.97 -31.82
CA ASN A 94 20.46 -3.05 -31.67
C ASN A 94 20.80 -2.20 -30.45
N ASN A 95 21.71 -1.25 -30.63
CA ASN A 95 22.08 -0.27 -29.64
C ASN A 95 20.76 0.37 -29.25
N PHE A 96 20.50 0.40 -27.95
CA PHE A 96 19.37 1.13 -27.42
C PHE A 96 19.55 2.61 -27.82
N GLN A 97 18.99 2.97 -28.98
CA GLN A 97 19.25 4.24 -29.63
C GLN A 97 18.12 5.19 -29.29
N GLN A 98 18.45 6.21 -28.49
CA GLN A 98 17.53 7.30 -28.18
C GLN A 98 17.57 8.38 -29.27
N PRO A 99 16.56 9.27 -29.33
CA PRO A 99 16.59 10.43 -30.21
C PRO A 99 17.84 11.30 -29.97
N ALA A 100 18.37 11.92 -31.04
CA ALA A 100 19.54 12.78 -30.94
C ALA A 100 19.28 13.98 -30.01
N GLY A 101 20.25 14.31 -29.15
CA GLY A 101 20.19 15.45 -28.23
C GLY A 101 19.62 15.14 -26.83
N VAL A 102 19.33 13.88 -26.51
CA VAL A 102 18.99 13.46 -25.15
C VAL A 102 20.26 13.43 -24.28
N PRO A 103 20.26 14.03 -23.08
CA PRO A 103 21.43 14.04 -22.21
C PRO A 103 21.72 12.65 -21.62
N HIS A 104 23.00 12.28 -21.61
CA HIS A 104 23.53 11.09 -20.96
C HIS A 104 24.51 11.49 -19.85
N TYR A 105 24.57 10.68 -18.79
CA TYR A 105 25.40 10.93 -17.61
C TYR A 105 26.40 9.79 -17.41
N ASN A 106 27.63 10.16 -17.04
CA ASN A 106 28.68 9.19 -16.69
C ASN A 106 28.57 8.87 -15.19
N TRP A 107 27.55 8.10 -14.80
CA TRP A 107 27.40 7.59 -13.45
C TRP A 107 27.92 6.16 -13.35
N ASP A 108 28.83 5.93 -12.42
CA ASP A 108 29.34 4.61 -12.10
C ASP A 108 28.25 3.72 -11.45
N SER A 109 28.49 2.41 -11.43
CA SER A 109 27.53 1.43 -10.91
C SER A 109 27.20 1.64 -9.42
N GLU A 110 28.11 2.21 -8.63
CA GLU A 110 27.86 2.50 -7.21
C GLU A 110 26.87 3.65 -7.08
N THR A 111 27.08 4.75 -7.80
CA THR A 111 26.15 5.89 -7.84
C THR A 111 24.76 5.47 -8.31
N GLN A 112 24.67 4.62 -9.33
CA GLN A 112 23.40 4.06 -9.81
C GLN A 112 22.67 3.28 -8.71
N GLY A 113 23.39 2.43 -7.98
CA GLY A 113 22.85 1.69 -6.83
C GLY A 113 22.32 2.61 -5.73
N TRP A 114 23.07 3.65 -5.37
CA TRP A 114 22.63 4.65 -4.40
C TRP A 114 21.39 5.42 -4.85
N LEU A 115 21.31 5.81 -6.13
CA LEU A 115 20.15 6.51 -6.70
C LEU A 115 18.88 5.64 -6.69
N LEU A 116 18.98 4.35 -7.03
CA LEU A 116 17.86 3.40 -6.90
C LEU A 116 17.48 3.18 -5.43
N GLY A 117 18.47 3.07 -4.55
CA GLY A 117 18.29 2.82 -3.13
C GLY A 117 17.69 4.00 -2.36
N ALA A 118 17.98 5.24 -2.76
CA ALA A 118 17.54 6.48 -2.11
C ALA A 118 16.03 6.52 -1.83
N PHE A 119 15.23 6.03 -2.78
CA PHE A 119 13.79 5.91 -2.64
C PHE A 119 13.39 5.08 -1.41
N PHE A 120 14.04 3.95 -1.19
CA PHE A 120 13.70 3.04 -0.10
C PHE A 120 14.02 3.63 1.28
N PHE A 121 15.07 4.44 1.40
CA PHE A 121 15.39 5.13 2.64
C PHE A 121 14.25 6.07 3.07
N GLY A 122 13.78 6.93 2.15
CA GLY A 122 12.64 7.82 2.43
C GLY A 122 11.34 7.06 2.73
N TYR A 123 11.11 5.97 1.99
CA TYR A 123 9.95 5.10 2.15
C TYR A 123 9.90 4.43 3.53
N LEU A 124 11.04 3.94 4.03
CA LEU A 124 11.13 3.32 5.36
C LEU A 124 10.89 4.32 6.49
N CYS A 125 11.47 5.51 6.40
CA CYS A 125 11.31 6.55 7.41
C CYS A 125 9.86 6.97 7.63
N THR A 126 9.02 6.88 6.58
CA THR A 126 7.66 7.45 6.60
C THR A 126 6.58 6.43 6.92
N GLN A 127 6.84 5.12 6.84
CA GLN A 127 5.79 4.11 7.07
C GLN A 127 5.20 4.15 8.48
N ILE A 128 6.03 4.16 9.52
CA ILE A 128 5.56 4.15 10.92
C ILE A 128 4.86 5.48 11.25
N PRO A 129 5.48 6.66 11.03
CA PRO A 129 4.80 7.94 11.29
C PRO A 129 3.57 8.11 10.42
N GLY A 130 3.66 7.76 9.13
CA GLY A 130 2.57 7.89 8.17
C GLY A 130 1.33 7.10 8.58
N GLY A 131 1.49 5.90 9.15
CA GLY A 131 0.36 5.13 9.68
C GLY A 131 -0.33 5.79 10.87
N TYR A 132 0.46 6.30 11.83
CA TYR A 132 -0.08 7.03 12.97
C TYR A 132 -0.84 8.29 12.54
N LEU A 133 -0.23 9.11 11.67
CA LEU A 133 -0.83 10.34 11.20
C LEU A 133 -2.07 10.09 10.32
N ALA A 134 -2.06 9.07 9.45
CA ALA A 134 -3.21 8.73 8.61
C ALA A 134 -4.44 8.27 9.41
N GLY A 135 -4.22 7.60 10.55
CA GLY A 135 -5.29 7.25 11.48
C GLY A 135 -5.96 8.47 12.11
N HIS A 136 -5.17 9.50 12.46
CA HIS A 136 -5.64 10.70 13.15
C HIS A 136 -6.26 11.75 12.22
N TYR A 137 -5.56 12.17 11.16
CA TYR A 137 -6.02 13.29 10.31
C TYR A 137 -6.80 12.86 9.06
N GLY A 138 -6.98 11.55 8.85
CA GLY A 138 -7.76 11.01 7.73
C GLY A 138 -6.88 10.48 6.59
N GLY A 139 -7.24 9.29 6.10
CA GLY A 139 -6.47 8.59 5.08
C GLY A 139 -6.61 9.21 3.68
N LYS A 140 -7.72 9.89 3.35
CA LYS A 140 -7.90 10.55 2.05
C LYS A 140 -6.81 11.60 1.82
N PHE A 141 -6.58 12.45 2.82
CA PHE A 141 -5.62 13.55 2.71
C PHE A 141 -4.20 13.03 2.56
N PHE A 142 -3.79 12.10 3.42
CA PHE A 142 -2.45 11.52 3.37
C PHE A 142 -2.17 10.73 2.10
N LEU A 143 -3.13 9.91 1.66
CA LEU A 143 -2.95 9.16 0.42
C LEU A 143 -2.89 10.11 -0.78
N GLY A 144 -3.82 11.06 -0.87
CA GLY A 144 -3.87 12.03 -1.97
C GLY A 144 -2.64 12.92 -2.05
N LEU A 145 -2.19 13.46 -0.90
CA LEU A 145 -0.98 14.30 -0.85
C LEU A 145 0.30 13.50 -1.08
N GLY A 146 0.38 12.26 -0.58
CA GLY A 146 1.52 11.38 -0.84
C GLY A 146 1.69 11.15 -2.35
N VAL A 147 0.62 10.75 -3.03
CA VAL A 147 0.66 10.53 -4.49
C VAL A 147 0.92 11.83 -5.25
N LEU A 148 0.26 12.94 -4.89
CA LEU A 148 0.47 14.23 -5.55
C LEU A 148 1.91 14.73 -5.37
N GLY A 149 2.45 14.64 -4.16
CA GLY A 149 3.80 15.05 -3.82
C GLY A 149 4.84 14.22 -4.57
N THR A 150 4.71 12.90 -4.55
CA THR A 150 5.59 12.01 -5.32
C THR A 150 5.48 12.29 -6.81
N ALA A 151 4.28 12.44 -7.37
CA ALA A 151 4.08 12.75 -8.79
C ALA A 151 4.71 14.09 -9.21
N ALA A 152 4.56 15.13 -8.38
CA ALA A 152 5.16 16.44 -8.62
C ALA A 152 6.71 16.39 -8.57
N LEU A 153 7.27 15.65 -7.62
CA LEU A 153 8.71 15.42 -7.55
C LEU A 153 9.21 14.62 -8.76
N THR A 154 8.43 13.65 -9.24
CA THR A 154 8.77 12.90 -10.45
C THR A 154 8.82 13.80 -11.68
N LEU A 155 7.94 14.79 -11.81
CA LEU A 155 8.04 15.78 -12.89
C LEU A 155 9.35 16.60 -12.84
N LEU A 156 9.90 16.80 -11.64
CA LEU A 156 11.16 17.52 -11.42
C LEU A 156 12.40 16.64 -11.61
N THR A 157 12.25 15.30 -11.69
CA THR A 157 13.37 14.37 -11.86
C THR A 157 14.30 14.74 -13.03
N PRO A 158 13.81 15.03 -14.25
CA PRO A 158 14.70 15.36 -15.36
C PRO A 158 15.50 16.64 -15.14
N LEU A 159 14.94 17.60 -14.39
CA LEU A 159 15.64 18.83 -14.01
C LEU A 159 16.72 18.54 -12.96
N ALA A 160 16.40 17.72 -11.95
CA ALA A 160 17.36 17.33 -10.92
C ALA A 160 18.55 16.54 -11.51
N ALA A 161 18.28 15.65 -12.47
CA ALA A 161 19.34 14.92 -13.16
C ALA A 161 20.33 15.85 -13.89
N LYS A 162 19.84 16.96 -14.47
CA LYS A 162 20.70 17.97 -15.12
C LYS A 162 21.60 18.71 -14.14
N TRP A 163 21.15 18.90 -12.89
CA TRP A 163 21.92 19.59 -11.86
C TRP A 163 22.94 18.69 -11.16
N GLY A 164 22.76 17.37 -11.24
CA GLY A 164 23.75 16.38 -10.80
C GLY A 164 23.14 15.21 -10.01
N SER A 165 23.96 14.20 -9.77
CA SER A 165 23.56 12.98 -9.05
C SER A 165 23.10 13.25 -7.61
N TYR A 166 23.73 14.18 -6.89
CA TYR A 166 23.33 14.53 -5.52
C TYR A 166 21.91 15.11 -5.43
N TRP A 167 21.53 15.98 -6.38
CA TRP A 167 20.17 16.53 -6.45
C TRP A 167 19.14 15.47 -6.78
N LEU A 168 19.49 14.58 -7.71
CA LEU A 168 18.64 13.43 -8.04
C LEU A 168 18.47 12.51 -6.82
N PHE A 169 19.53 12.23 -6.07
CA PHE A 169 19.47 11.44 -4.85
C PHE A 169 18.51 12.04 -3.80
N ALA A 170 18.64 13.34 -3.54
CA ALA A 170 17.77 14.03 -2.58
C ALA A 170 16.30 13.99 -3.04
N LEU A 171 16.05 14.24 -4.33
CA LEU A 171 14.71 14.16 -4.90
C LEU A 171 14.12 12.74 -4.79
N ARG A 172 14.93 11.71 -5.03
CA ARG A 172 14.51 10.30 -4.86
C ARG A 172 14.14 9.94 -3.44
N ALA A 173 14.92 10.42 -2.47
CA ALA A 173 14.58 10.23 -1.07
C ALA A 173 13.25 10.92 -0.72
N LEU A 174 12.99 12.12 -1.26
CA LEU A 174 11.73 12.82 -1.06
C LEU A 174 10.54 12.13 -1.75
N GLU A 175 10.72 11.56 -2.95
CA GLU A 175 9.71 10.74 -3.62
C GLU A 175 9.30 9.55 -2.76
N GLY A 176 10.29 8.83 -2.22
CA GLY A 176 10.06 7.71 -1.30
C GLY A 176 9.37 8.14 -0.01
N PHE A 177 9.74 9.30 0.53
CA PHE A 177 9.08 9.88 1.70
C PHE A 177 7.59 10.13 1.44
N GLY A 178 7.25 10.79 0.33
CA GLY A 178 5.86 11.02 -0.07
C GLY A 178 5.08 9.73 -0.32
N GLU A 179 5.72 8.73 -0.91
CA GLU A 179 5.06 7.47 -1.26
C GLU A 179 4.88 6.54 -0.03
N GLY A 180 5.74 6.65 0.98
CA GLY A 180 5.74 5.80 2.18
C GLY A 180 4.45 5.82 3.00
N VAL A 181 3.64 6.87 2.89
CA VAL A 181 2.36 6.99 3.60
C VAL A 181 1.18 6.32 2.89
N THR A 182 1.33 5.95 1.61
CA THR A 182 0.22 5.47 0.77
C THR A 182 -0.40 4.16 1.29
N TYR A 183 0.42 3.17 1.65
CA TYR A 183 -0.04 1.88 2.19
C TYR A 183 -0.72 2.01 3.56
N PRO A 184 -0.13 2.68 4.56
CA PRO A 184 -0.80 2.91 5.84
C PRO A 184 -2.10 3.71 5.68
N ALA A 185 -2.12 4.73 4.82
CA ALA A 185 -3.33 5.50 4.55
C ALA A 185 -4.42 4.66 3.89
N MET A 186 -4.07 3.74 2.98
CA MET A 186 -5.02 2.77 2.42
C MET A 186 -5.67 1.93 3.53
N MET A 187 -4.88 1.42 4.47
CA MET A 187 -5.42 0.61 5.56
C MET A 187 -6.34 1.43 6.48
N ALA A 188 -6.01 2.70 6.71
CA ALA A 188 -6.83 3.63 7.49
C ALA A 188 -8.18 3.93 6.81
N ILE A 189 -8.21 4.10 5.50
CA ILE A 189 -9.46 4.27 4.73
C ILE A 189 -10.31 3.00 4.82
N TRP A 190 -9.71 1.84 4.55
CA TRP A 190 -10.45 0.58 4.58
C TRP A 190 -10.96 0.20 5.97
N ALA A 191 -10.29 0.64 7.04
CA ALA A 191 -10.81 0.49 8.39
C ALA A 191 -12.18 1.16 8.62
N ARG A 192 -12.51 2.20 7.84
CA ARG A 192 -13.79 2.93 7.93
C ARG A 192 -14.79 2.55 6.84
N TRP A 193 -14.28 2.16 5.67
CA TRP A 193 -15.10 1.94 4.46
C TRP A 193 -15.43 0.48 4.16
N ALA A 194 -14.63 -0.49 4.63
CA ALA A 194 -14.84 -1.90 4.32
C ALA A 194 -15.58 -2.64 5.45
N PRO A 195 -16.72 -3.29 5.17
CA PRO A 195 -17.32 -4.26 6.08
C PRO A 195 -16.36 -5.41 6.38
N PRO A 196 -16.39 -5.99 7.59
CA PRO A 196 -15.46 -7.05 7.99
C PRO A 196 -15.40 -8.24 7.04
N LEU A 197 -16.55 -8.67 6.51
CA LEU A 197 -16.67 -9.84 5.62
C LEU A 197 -16.07 -9.61 4.22
N GLU A 198 -16.05 -8.36 3.73
CA GLU A 198 -15.56 -8.03 2.38
C GLU A 198 -14.19 -7.31 2.39
N ARG A 199 -13.68 -6.98 3.59
CA ARG A 199 -12.48 -6.16 3.77
C ARG A 199 -11.23 -6.72 3.10
N SER A 200 -10.98 -8.01 3.25
CA SER A 200 -9.82 -8.66 2.62
C SER A 200 -9.87 -8.56 1.10
N ARG A 201 -11.06 -8.72 0.51
CA ARG A 201 -11.27 -8.62 -0.95
C ARG A 201 -11.04 -7.20 -1.47
N LEU A 202 -11.54 -6.18 -0.75
CA LEU A 202 -11.37 -4.77 -1.13
C LEU A 202 -9.91 -4.31 -1.02
N ILE A 203 -9.21 -4.74 0.03
CA ILE A 203 -7.77 -4.49 0.20
C ILE A 203 -6.98 -5.20 -0.90
N ALA A 204 -7.26 -6.47 -1.17
CA ALA A 204 -6.58 -7.23 -2.21
C ALA A 204 -6.80 -6.63 -3.61
N MET A 205 -8.03 -6.18 -3.91
CA MET A 205 -8.33 -5.49 -5.15
C MET A 205 -7.61 -4.15 -5.27
N SER A 206 -7.43 -3.42 -4.17
CA SER A 206 -6.67 -2.16 -4.19
C SER A 206 -5.17 -2.41 -4.38
N ALA A 207 -4.62 -3.37 -3.64
CA ALA A 207 -3.19 -3.68 -3.63
C ALA A 207 -2.70 -4.34 -4.93
N SER A 208 -3.55 -5.11 -5.61
CA SER A 208 -3.21 -5.71 -6.91
C SER A 208 -2.90 -4.67 -7.99
N GLY A 209 -3.37 -3.43 -7.82
CA GLY A 209 -3.03 -2.29 -8.66
C GLY A 209 -1.54 -2.03 -8.74
N GLY A 210 -0.78 -2.29 -7.67
CA GLY A 210 0.68 -2.11 -7.66
C GLY A 210 1.40 -3.07 -8.58
N SER A 211 1.06 -4.36 -8.51
CA SER A 211 1.61 -5.39 -9.42
C SER A 211 1.23 -5.12 -10.87
N PHE A 212 -0.02 -4.72 -11.12
CA PHE A 212 -0.47 -4.34 -12.46
C PHE A 212 0.28 -3.10 -12.99
N GLY A 213 0.50 -2.10 -12.13
CA GLY A 213 1.30 -0.91 -12.44
C GLY A 213 2.72 -1.26 -12.85
N ALA A 214 3.42 -2.09 -12.09
CA ALA A 214 4.75 -2.54 -12.43
C ALA A 214 4.77 -3.32 -13.76
N PHE A 215 3.82 -4.23 -13.97
CA PHE A 215 3.70 -5.01 -15.19
C PHE A 215 3.54 -4.13 -16.44
N VAL A 216 2.72 -3.08 -16.38
CA VAL A 216 2.51 -2.16 -17.51
C VAL A 216 3.65 -1.16 -17.65
N ALA A 217 4.13 -0.59 -16.54
CA ALA A 217 5.09 0.51 -16.56
C ALA A 217 6.49 0.09 -17.03
N LEU A 218 6.94 -1.13 -16.73
CA LEU A 218 8.25 -1.63 -17.15
C LEU A 218 8.43 -1.62 -18.69
N PRO A 219 7.62 -2.33 -19.49
CA PRO A 219 7.74 -2.32 -20.95
C PRO A 219 7.40 -0.95 -21.55
N LEU A 220 6.40 -0.26 -20.99
CA LEU A 220 5.99 1.06 -21.48
C LEU A 220 7.12 2.09 -21.32
N THR A 221 7.82 2.08 -20.19
CA THR A 221 8.97 2.96 -19.94
C THR A 221 10.08 2.69 -20.95
N GLY A 222 10.43 1.43 -21.19
CA GLY A 222 11.46 1.06 -22.17
C GLY A 222 11.11 1.56 -23.58
N TYR A 223 9.86 1.36 -24.01
CA TYR A 223 9.36 1.81 -25.30
C TYR A 223 9.41 3.35 -25.45
N ILE A 224 8.95 4.08 -24.43
CA ILE A 224 8.98 5.55 -24.42
C ILE A 224 10.42 6.07 -24.44
N CYS A 225 11.32 5.47 -23.65
CA CYS A 225 12.73 5.86 -23.63
C CYS A 225 13.38 5.72 -25.01
N GLN A 226 13.02 4.71 -25.81
CA GLN A 226 13.56 4.53 -27.16
C GLN A 226 13.00 5.54 -28.15
N MET A 227 11.70 5.84 -28.10
CA MET A 227 11.03 6.70 -29.09
C MET A 227 11.15 8.20 -28.79
N LEU A 228 11.03 8.58 -27.52
CA LEU A 228 10.85 9.97 -27.08
C LEU A 228 11.93 10.43 -26.08
N GLY A 229 12.86 9.54 -25.73
CA GLY A 229 13.89 9.80 -24.73
C GLY A 229 13.40 9.58 -23.30
N TRP A 230 14.36 9.41 -22.38
CA TRP A 230 14.11 9.13 -20.98
C TRP A 230 13.36 10.24 -20.21
N PRO A 231 13.54 11.56 -20.49
CA PRO A 231 12.86 12.60 -19.71
C PRO A 231 11.33 12.52 -19.83
N THR A 232 10.85 12.10 -21.01
CA THR A 232 9.44 12.04 -21.36
C THR A 232 8.67 11.05 -20.48
N VAL A 233 9.31 9.96 -20.04
CA VAL A 233 8.71 8.98 -19.13
C VAL A 233 8.29 9.65 -17.83
N PHE A 234 9.17 10.46 -17.25
CA PHE A 234 8.92 11.15 -15.99
C PHE A 234 7.79 12.17 -16.13
N TYR A 235 7.70 12.87 -17.26
CA TYR A 235 6.59 13.79 -17.54
C TYR A 235 5.25 13.08 -17.71
N ILE A 236 5.21 11.96 -18.44
CA ILE A 236 3.97 11.19 -18.66
C ILE A 236 3.50 10.55 -17.34
N CYS A 237 4.39 9.85 -16.63
CA CYS A 237 4.04 9.19 -15.38
C CYS A 237 3.68 10.20 -14.27
N GLY A 238 4.48 11.27 -14.11
CA GLY A 238 4.20 12.34 -13.15
C GLY A 238 2.88 13.05 -13.47
N GLY A 239 2.62 13.35 -14.74
CA GLY A 239 1.36 13.95 -15.19
C GLY A 239 0.15 13.06 -14.90
N ALA A 240 0.26 11.75 -15.16
CA ALA A 240 -0.78 10.78 -14.83
C ALA A 240 -1.04 10.72 -13.31
N GLY A 241 0.01 10.80 -12.48
CA GLY A 241 -0.10 10.88 -11.02
C GLY A 241 -0.81 12.14 -10.53
N CYS A 242 -0.46 13.31 -11.07
CA CYS A 242 -1.14 14.56 -10.76
C CYS A 242 -2.62 14.51 -11.17
N LEU A 243 -2.92 14.00 -12.37
CA LEU A 243 -4.30 13.85 -12.85
C LEU A 243 -5.11 12.92 -11.95
N TRP A 244 -4.53 11.77 -11.57
CA TRP A 244 -5.16 10.84 -10.65
C TRP A 244 -5.41 11.49 -9.28
N ALA A 245 -4.45 12.26 -8.75
CA ALA A 245 -4.61 12.97 -7.48
C ALA A 245 -5.76 13.99 -7.53
N VAL A 246 -5.94 14.71 -8.63
CA VAL A 246 -7.10 15.59 -8.84
C VAL A 246 -8.41 14.81 -8.74
N PHE A 247 -8.50 13.67 -9.44
CA PHE A 247 -9.69 12.81 -9.35
C PHE A 247 -9.90 12.25 -7.93
N TRP A 248 -8.84 11.90 -7.22
CA TRP A 248 -8.89 11.43 -5.84
C TRP A 248 -9.51 12.47 -4.90
N PHE A 249 -9.05 13.72 -4.96
CA PHE A 249 -9.57 14.77 -4.10
C PHE A 249 -11.04 15.12 -4.40
N ILE A 250 -11.47 15.01 -5.67
CA ILE A 250 -12.84 15.27 -6.11
C ILE A 250 -13.80 14.14 -5.72
N PHE A 251 -13.41 12.88 -5.90
CA PHE A 251 -14.33 11.74 -5.77
C PHE A 251 -14.33 11.05 -4.40
N VAL A 252 -13.23 11.08 -3.66
CA VAL A 252 -13.12 10.33 -2.40
C VAL A 252 -13.58 11.16 -1.20
N SER A 253 -14.13 10.50 -0.18
CA SER A 253 -14.45 11.10 1.12
C SER A 253 -13.85 10.25 2.24
N ASP A 254 -13.32 10.88 3.30
CA ASP A 254 -12.74 10.15 4.44
C ASP A 254 -13.75 9.29 5.20
N ASP A 255 -14.99 9.76 5.27
CA ASP A 255 -16.07 9.11 6.01
C ASP A 255 -17.23 8.75 5.05
N PRO A 256 -17.73 7.51 5.09
CA PRO A 256 -18.90 7.10 4.30
C PRO A 256 -20.15 7.96 4.60
N ARG A 257 -20.25 8.55 5.81
CA ARG A 257 -21.36 9.44 6.19
C ARG A 257 -21.38 10.76 5.43
N ASN A 258 -20.21 11.23 5.00
CA ASN A 258 -20.04 12.52 4.31
C ASN A 258 -19.99 12.35 2.79
N HIS A 259 -20.06 11.12 2.28
CA HIS A 259 -19.93 10.84 0.87
C HIS A 259 -21.19 11.24 0.09
N ARG A 260 -21.07 12.16 -0.87
CA ARG A 260 -22.22 12.76 -1.59
C ARG A 260 -22.97 11.78 -2.50
N ARG A 261 -22.31 10.72 -2.98
CA ARG A 261 -22.84 9.78 -3.99
C ARG A 261 -23.17 8.38 -3.44
N ILE A 262 -23.13 8.20 -2.12
CA ILE A 262 -23.43 6.88 -1.52
C ILE A 262 -24.95 6.69 -1.42
N SER A 263 -25.42 5.47 -1.72
CA SER A 263 -26.82 5.12 -1.48
C SER A 263 -27.12 5.02 0.02
N LYS A 264 -28.35 5.31 0.45
CA LYS A 264 -28.72 5.25 1.87
C LYS A 264 -28.58 3.82 2.41
N GLU A 265 -28.98 2.84 1.62
CA GLU A 265 -28.92 1.41 1.94
C GLU A 265 -27.46 0.97 2.12
N GLU A 266 -26.56 1.41 1.24
CA GLU A 266 -25.13 1.09 1.32
C GLU A 266 -24.46 1.78 2.51
N ARG A 267 -24.84 3.03 2.82
CA ARG A 267 -24.32 3.76 3.98
C ARG A 267 -24.71 3.06 5.27
N ASP A 268 -25.98 2.69 5.43
CA ASP A 268 -26.47 2.06 6.65
C ASP A 268 -25.87 0.66 6.83
N TYR A 269 -25.66 -0.09 5.74
CA TYR A 269 -24.95 -1.36 5.79
C TYR A 269 -23.51 -1.22 6.28
N ILE A 270 -22.74 -0.20 5.83
CA ILE A 270 -21.38 0.05 6.38
C ILE A 270 -21.46 0.37 7.87
N ILE A 271 -22.34 1.30 8.26
CA ILE A 271 -22.36 1.81 9.64
C ILE A 271 -22.74 0.69 10.61
N LYS A 272 -23.71 -0.16 10.24
CA LYS A 272 -24.13 -1.32 11.04
C LYS A 272 -23.01 -2.37 11.17
N THR A 273 -22.30 -2.66 10.07
CA THR A 273 -21.30 -3.76 10.04
C THR A 273 -19.92 -3.37 10.56
N VAL A 274 -19.50 -2.13 10.37
CA VAL A 274 -18.20 -1.62 10.87
C VAL A 274 -18.30 -1.25 12.36
N GLY A 275 -19.50 -0.99 12.87
CA GLY A 275 -19.77 -0.60 14.25
C GLY A 275 -19.48 0.89 14.51
N PRO A 276 -19.88 1.42 15.69
CA PRO A 276 -19.58 2.79 16.07
C PRO A 276 -18.07 2.99 16.21
N GLN A 277 -17.49 3.65 15.22
CA GLN A 277 -16.14 4.23 15.31
C GLN A 277 -16.24 5.38 16.30
N GLY A 278 -15.97 5.10 17.58
CA GLY A 278 -16.01 6.11 18.62
C GLY A 278 -15.11 7.30 18.26
N PRO A 279 -15.47 8.55 18.65
CA PRO A 279 -14.46 9.60 18.74
C PRO A 279 -13.35 9.07 19.65
N CYS A 280 -12.10 9.14 19.20
CA CYS A 280 -10.95 8.76 20.00
C CYS A 280 -10.76 9.78 21.13
N PHE A 281 -11.58 9.72 22.18
CA PHE A 281 -11.31 10.14 23.54
C PHE A 281 -12.50 9.78 24.45
N GLU A 282 -12.58 8.51 24.84
CA GLU A 282 -13.20 8.16 26.11
C GLU A 282 -12.23 7.21 26.81
N LYS A 283 -11.72 7.61 27.98
CA LYS A 283 -10.88 6.80 28.84
C LYS A 283 -11.72 5.66 29.45
N HIS A 284 -12.10 4.70 28.62
CA HIS A 284 -12.56 3.39 29.06
C HIS A 284 -12.30 2.40 27.93
N CYS A 285 -11.12 1.77 27.94
CA CYS A 285 -11.01 0.43 27.39
C CYS A 285 -11.88 -0.47 28.26
N SER A 286 -13.16 -0.62 27.92
CA SER A 286 -13.90 -1.80 28.36
C SER A 286 -13.30 -2.98 27.62
N VAL A 287 -12.41 -3.69 28.32
CA VAL A 287 -11.99 -5.04 27.95
C VAL A 287 -13.26 -5.83 27.65
N THR A 288 -13.43 -6.29 26.41
CA THR A 288 -14.48 -7.25 26.09
C THR A 288 -14.29 -8.45 27.02
N PRO A 289 -15.29 -8.85 27.82
CA PRO A 289 -15.14 -10.04 28.64
C PRO A 289 -15.05 -11.23 27.67
N TYR A 290 -13.91 -11.89 27.69
CA TYR A 290 -13.78 -13.24 27.17
C TYR A 290 -14.85 -14.07 27.89
N LYS A 291 -15.76 -14.70 27.15
CA LYS A 291 -16.73 -15.62 27.75
C LYS A 291 -15.94 -16.77 28.35
N GLU A 292 -15.69 -16.72 29.66
CA GLU A 292 -15.18 -17.86 30.41
C GLU A 292 -16.26 -18.95 30.41
N THR A 293 -15.93 -20.09 29.82
CA THR A 293 -16.64 -21.35 30.05
C THR A 293 -16.68 -21.66 31.55
N PRO A 294 -17.82 -22.07 32.12
CA PRO A 294 -17.91 -22.34 33.55
C PRO A 294 -17.21 -23.67 33.86
N ALA A 295 -15.98 -23.58 34.35
CA ALA A 295 -15.33 -24.67 35.05
C ALA A 295 -14.82 -24.15 36.40
N ASP A 296 -15.37 -24.77 37.43
CA ASP A 296 -14.93 -24.81 38.83
C ASP A 296 -15.15 -23.57 39.71
N SER A 297 -16.12 -23.76 40.60
CA SER A 297 -16.36 -22.99 41.81
C SER A 297 -15.20 -23.21 42.79
N GLN A 298 -14.45 -22.15 43.11
CA GLN A 298 -13.96 -21.76 44.45
C GLN A 298 -12.61 -21.04 44.37
N LYS A 299 -12.63 -19.72 44.61
CA LYS A 299 -11.82 -19.00 45.62
C LYS A 299 -11.83 -17.51 45.30
N THR A 300 -12.62 -16.76 46.06
CA THR A 300 -12.55 -15.30 46.17
C THR A 300 -11.25 -14.85 46.85
N PRO A 301 -10.64 -13.73 46.44
CA PRO A 301 -9.97 -12.82 47.35
C PRO A 301 -10.85 -11.58 47.59
N ILE A 302 -11.16 -11.36 48.86
CA ILE A 302 -11.87 -10.21 49.40
C ILE A 302 -10.94 -8.99 49.29
N CYS A 303 -11.30 -8.00 48.49
CA CYS A 303 -10.76 -6.64 48.62
C CYS A 303 -11.49 -5.94 49.76
N ASN A 304 -10.78 -5.61 50.84
CA ASN A 304 -11.33 -4.78 51.91
C ASN A 304 -10.72 -3.37 51.89
N ASN A 305 -11.60 -2.40 52.06
CA ASN A 305 -11.38 -0.96 51.92
C ASN A 305 -10.49 -0.36 53.02
N GLY A 306 -9.69 0.63 52.62
CA GLY A 306 -9.38 1.89 53.32
C GLY A 306 -8.97 1.88 54.81
N ASN A 307 -7.74 2.31 55.11
CA ASN A 307 -7.51 3.51 55.91
C ASN A 307 -6.03 3.90 55.98
N ILE A 308 -5.80 5.20 55.90
CA ILE A 308 -4.55 5.90 56.25
C ILE A 308 -4.43 5.92 57.78
N ILE A 309 -3.30 5.49 58.35
CA ILE A 309 -2.72 6.08 59.57
C ILE A 309 -1.24 5.70 59.73
N ASN A 310 -0.48 6.71 60.16
CA ASN A 310 0.94 6.71 60.49
C ASN A 310 1.31 5.82 61.69
N ALA A 311 2.62 5.54 61.80
CA ALA A 311 3.47 5.37 63.01
C ALA A 311 4.34 4.10 62.87
N ALA A 312 5.64 4.24 62.62
CA ALA A 312 6.68 4.42 63.64
C ALA A 312 6.85 3.21 64.56
N SER A 313 7.75 2.30 64.20
CA SER A 313 9.01 2.00 64.93
C SER A 313 9.75 0.87 64.22
#